data_AF-A0A8I1J7T2-F1
#
_entry.id   AF-A0A8I1J7T2-F1
#
_cell.length_a   1.000
_cell.length_b   1.000
_cell.length_c   1.000
_cell.angle_alpha   90.00
_cell.angle_beta   90.00
_cell.angle_gamma   90.00
#
_symmetry.space_group_name_H-M   'P 1'
#
loop_
_entity.id
_entity.type
_entity.pdbx_description
1 polymer ?
#
loop_
_entity_poly.entity_id
_entity_poly.type
_entity_poly.pdbx_seq_one_letter_code
_entity_poly.pdbx_strand_id
1 'polypeptide(L)'
;MNNLNNNAEDRFVVSDKDIKWGINGQQKTEEEINRYMAEKRKKLQEVSLDKYMIIGSVVEIQGNFDKLMIIGYKVKDRDGKIMDYMACKYPNGATDSLTFFNHNDIKKIYFVGFTTEYGNEYKSNLDNKNEEK
;
A
#
# COMPACT_ATOMS: atom_id res chain seq x y z
N MET A 1 -4.64 32.68 7.23
CA MET A 1 -5.64 31.60 7.19
C MET A 1 -4.94 30.30 6.88
N ASN A 2 -4.86 29.46 7.90
CA ASN A 2 -4.55 28.03 8.01
C ASN A 2 -3.45 27.42 7.12
N ASN A 3 -2.24 27.40 7.70
CA ASN A 3 -1.23 26.35 7.56
C ASN A 3 -1.84 25.00 8.00
N LEU A 4 -2.07 24.07 7.07
CA LEU A 4 -2.42 22.69 7.39
C LEU A 4 -1.56 21.74 6.54
N ASN A 5 -0.73 20.97 7.24
CA ASN A 5 0.11 19.85 6.80
C ASN A 5 1.42 20.14 6.04
N ASN A 6 2.39 20.69 6.78
CA ASN A 6 3.80 20.35 6.60
C ASN A 6 4.07 18.94 7.17
N ASN A 7 3.50 17.89 6.55
CA ASN A 7 4.07 16.56 6.72
C ASN A 7 5.19 16.44 5.68
N ALA A 8 6.42 16.46 6.18
CA ALA A 8 7.63 16.14 5.43
C ALA A 8 7.62 14.65 5.07
N GLU A 9 6.71 14.25 4.20
CA GLU A 9 6.76 12.95 3.52
C GLU A 9 7.89 13.03 2.49
N ASP A 10 8.82 12.06 2.56
CA ASP A 10 10.04 12.00 1.76
C ASP A 10 9.76 12.24 0.27
N ARG A 11 10.19 13.39 -0.26
CA ARG A 11 10.07 13.70 -1.69
C ARG A 11 11.28 13.17 -2.45
N PHE A 12 11.06 12.20 -3.30
CA PHE A 12 12.05 11.77 -4.28
C PHE A 12 12.16 12.82 -5.38
N VAL A 13 13.31 13.47 -5.51
CA VAL A 13 13.58 14.44 -6.59
C VAL A 13 14.51 13.78 -7.61
N VAL A 14 14.15 13.86 -8.89
CA VAL A 14 14.98 13.41 -10.02
C VAL A 14 15.49 14.65 -10.75
N SER A 15 16.81 14.70 -11.00
CA SER A 15 17.48 15.73 -11.80
C SER A 15 18.17 15.05 -12.98
N ASP A 16 17.89 15.55 -14.18
CA ASP A 16 18.08 14.86 -15.46
C ASP A 16 19.53 14.76 -15.98
N LYS A 17 20.54 14.96 -15.13
CA LYS A 17 21.95 14.92 -15.60
C LYS A 17 22.94 14.09 -14.81
N ASP A 18 22.64 13.64 -13.60
CA ASP A 18 23.46 12.65 -12.89
C ASP A 18 22.58 12.03 -11.80
N ILE A 19 22.23 10.74 -11.91
CA ILE A 19 21.36 10.06 -10.94
C ILE A 19 22.13 9.90 -9.62
N LYS A 20 22.07 10.92 -8.77
CA LYS A 20 22.54 10.86 -7.38
C LYS A 20 21.33 10.78 -6.47
N TRP A 21 21.09 9.58 -5.95
CA TRP A 21 20.01 9.29 -5.02
C TRP A 21 20.21 10.08 -3.71
N GLY A 22 19.13 10.67 -3.20
CA GLY A 22 19.15 11.46 -1.97
C GLY A 22 17.91 11.25 -1.13
N ILE A 23 18.02 11.49 0.18
CA ILE A 23 16.89 11.47 1.12
C ILE A 23 16.74 12.90 1.66
N ASN A 24 15.54 13.46 1.62
CA ASN A 24 15.25 14.82 2.09
C ASN A 24 16.12 15.92 1.45
N GLY A 25 16.41 15.77 0.15
CA GLY A 25 17.19 16.76 -0.60
C GLY A 25 18.70 16.74 -0.33
N GLN A 26 19.20 15.82 0.50
CA GLN A 26 20.63 15.60 0.71
C GLN A 26 21.09 14.37 -0.06
N GLN A 27 22.20 14.48 -0.81
CA GLN A 27 22.87 13.33 -1.40
C GLN A 27 23.37 12.40 -0.29
N LYS A 28 23.04 11.12 -0.42
CA LYS A 28 23.46 10.07 0.52
C LYS A 28 24.23 8.99 -0.21
N THR A 29 25.05 8.26 0.53
CA THR A 29 25.77 7.13 -0.03
C THR A 29 24.81 5.97 -0.34
N GLU A 30 25.22 5.08 -1.25
CA GLU A 30 24.43 3.91 -1.62
C GLU A 30 24.13 3.00 -0.42
N GLU A 31 25.07 2.89 0.53
CA GLU A 31 24.89 2.15 1.79
C GLU A 31 23.82 2.76 2.69
N GLU A 32 23.81 4.08 2.85
CA GLU A 32 22.82 4.79 3.65
C GLU A 32 21.41 4.66 3.05
N ILE A 33 21.31 4.73 1.73
CA ILE A 33 20.06 4.52 1.00
C ILE A 33 19.57 3.08 1.19
N ASN A 34 20.45 2.09 1.06
CA ASN A 34 20.11 0.69 1.24
C ASN A 34 19.63 0.41 2.67
N ARG A 35 20.29 0.98 3.68
CA ARG A 35 19.89 0.88 5.09
C ARG A 35 18.51 1.50 5.32
N TYR A 36 18.30 2.74 4.88
CA TYR A 36 17.01 3.41 4.99
C TYR A 36 15.88 2.63 4.30
N MET A 37 16.14 2.12 3.08
CA MET A 37 15.18 1.31 2.36
C MET A 37 14.86 0.00 3.07
N ALA A 38 15.84 -0.63 3.72
CA ALA A 38 15.65 -1.84 4.52
C ALA A 38 14.80 -1.56 5.77
N GLU A 39 15.10 -0.48 6.51
CA GLU A 39 14.32 -0.05 7.68
C GLU A 39 12.88 0.30 7.30
N LYS A 40 12.69 1.05 6.21
CA LYS A 40 11.36 1.38 5.68
C LYS A 40 10.60 0.13 5.27
N ARG A 41 11.24 -0.83 4.59
CA ARG A 41 10.62 -2.12 4.22
C ARG A 41 10.22 -2.92 5.45
N LYS A 42 11.07 -2.99 6.48
CA LYS A 42 10.78 -3.68 7.74
C LYS A 42 9.55 -3.08 8.41
N LYS A 43 9.49 -1.75 8.53
CA LYS A 43 8.33 -1.05 9.09
C LYS A 43 7.04 -1.29 8.29
N LEU A 44 7.12 -1.28 6.96
CA LEU A 44 5.98 -1.59 6.09
C LEU A 44 5.54 -3.06 6.21
N GLN A 45 6.47 -3.99 6.39
CA GLN A 45 6.18 -5.40 6.65
C GLN A 45 5.54 -5.61 8.03
N GLU A 46 5.96 -4.88 9.06
CA GLU A 46 5.30 -4.94 10.38
C GLU A 46 3.84 -4.48 10.29
N VAL A 47 3.55 -3.45 9.48
CA VAL A 47 2.16 -3.04 9.17
C VAL A 47 1.41 -4.12 8.38
N SER A 48 2.10 -4.97 7.63
CA SER A 48 1.49 -6.08 6.88
C SER A 48 1.07 -7.27 7.74
N LEU A 49 1.55 -7.37 8.98
CA LEU A 49 1.16 -8.45 9.91
C LEU A 49 -0.29 -8.30 10.39
N ASP A 50 -0.90 -7.14 10.19
CA ASP A 50 -2.34 -6.98 10.35
C ASP A 50 -3.10 -7.76 9.28
N LYS A 51 -4.12 -8.51 9.72
CA LYS A 51 -4.92 -9.41 8.87
C LYS A 51 -5.45 -8.77 7.58
N TYR A 52 -5.78 -7.48 7.63
CA TYR A 52 -6.16 -6.69 6.48
C TYR A 52 -5.27 -5.47 6.29
N MET A 53 -4.79 -5.21 5.08
CA MET A 53 -4.11 -3.95 4.76
C MET A 53 -5.09 -2.77 4.75
N ILE A 54 -4.59 -1.54 4.90
CA ILE A 54 -5.44 -0.33 4.84
C ILE A 54 -5.81 -0.02 3.38
N ILE A 55 -7.06 0.39 3.10
CA ILE A 55 -7.49 0.86 1.77
C ILE A 55 -6.63 2.05 1.31
N GLY A 56 -6.34 2.11 0.02
CA GLY A 56 -5.42 3.07 -0.57
C GLY A 56 -3.95 2.64 -0.48
N SER A 57 -3.64 1.53 0.19
CA SER A 57 -2.31 0.93 0.12
C SER A 57 -1.98 0.49 -1.30
N VAL A 58 -0.75 0.73 -1.73
CA VAL A 58 -0.25 0.35 -3.05
C VAL A 58 0.71 -0.82 -2.89
N VAL A 59 0.41 -1.92 -3.57
CA VAL A 59 1.10 -3.19 -3.47
C VAL A 59 1.47 -3.76 -4.83
N GLU A 60 2.37 -4.73 -4.84
CA GLU A 60 2.62 -5.66 -5.94
C GLU A 60 2.36 -7.06 -5.43
N ILE A 61 1.70 -7.87 -6.26
CA ILE A 61 1.35 -9.26 -5.96
C ILE A 61 2.24 -10.22 -6.73
N GLN A 62 2.33 -11.47 -6.27
CA GLN A 62 3.09 -12.51 -6.96
C GLN A 62 2.54 -12.72 -8.39
N GLY A 63 3.43 -12.84 -9.36
CA GLY A 63 3.07 -13.07 -10.77
C GLY A 63 2.53 -11.85 -11.52
N ASN A 64 2.42 -10.68 -10.90
CA ASN A 64 2.01 -9.43 -11.54
C ASN A 64 3.04 -8.33 -11.28
N PHE A 65 3.42 -7.58 -12.32
CA PHE A 65 4.35 -6.45 -12.21
C PHE A 65 3.65 -5.09 -12.06
N ASP A 66 2.33 -5.04 -12.27
CA ASP A 66 1.53 -3.84 -12.07
C ASP A 66 1.48 -3.48 -10.58
N LYS A 67 1.53 -2.17 -10.31
CA LYS A 67 1.22 -1.63 -8.98
C LYS A 67 -0.29 -1.56 -8.82
N LEU A 68 -0.79 -2.14 -7.75
CA LEU A 68 -2.22 -2.24 -7.46
C LEU A 68 -2.55 -1.45 -6.20
N MET A 69 -3.56 -0.59 -6.27
CA MET A 69 -4.09 0.11 -5.10
C MET A 69 -5.32 -0.62 -4.59
N ILE A 70 -5.31 -1.00 -3.31
CA ILE A 70 -6.43 -1.68 -2.65
C ILE A 70 -7.57 -0.69 -2.48
N ILE A 71 -8.78 -1.07 -2.89
CA ILE A 71 -9.99 -0.23 -2.85
C ILE A 71 -11.19 -0.92 -2.17
N GLY A 72 -11.06 -2.18 -1.75
CA GLY A 72 -12.13 -2.90 -1.05
C GLY A 72 -11.66 -4.19 -0.38
N TYR A 73 -12.49 -4.69 0.54
CA TYR A 73 -12.26 -5.90 1.33
C TYR A 73 -13.36 -6.95 1.12
N LYS A 74 -13.03 -8.23 1.32
CA LYS A 74 -13.98 -9.36 1.36
C LYS A 74 -14.99 -9.32 0.22
N VAL A 75 -14.49 -9.11 -0.99
CA VAL A 75 -15.30 -8.96 -2.19
C VAL A 75 -15.55 -10.32 -2.83
N LYS A 76 -16.72 -10.49 -3.43
CA LYS A 76 -16.96 -11.66 -4.28
C LYS A 76 -16.40 -11.40 -5.67
N ASP A 77 -15.61 -12.33 -6.17
CA ASP A 77 -15.21 -12.34 -7.56
C ASP A 77 -16.38 -12.78 -8.48
N ARG A 78 -16.09 -12.90 -9.78
CA ARG A 78 -17.09 -13.29 -10.80
C ARG A 78 -17.63 -14.70 -10.59
N ASP A 79 -16.85 -15.58 -9.98
CA ASP A 79 -17.20 -16.97 -9.70
C ASP A 79 -17.87 -17.12 -8.31
N GLY A 80 -18.09 -16.00 -7.61
CA GLY A 80 -18.72 -15.95 -6.29
C GLY A 80 -17.79 -16.29 -5.13
N LYS A 81 -16.49 -16.49 -5.39
CA LYS A 81 -15.48 -16.74 -4.37
C LYS A 81 -15.18 -15.45 -3.62
N ILE A 82 -15.07 -15.55 -2.30
CA ILE A 82 -14.68 -14.42 -1.45
C ILE A 82 -13.16 -14.27 -1.55
N MET A 83 -12.72 -13.09 -1.96
CA MET A 83 -11.33 -12.67 -2.05
C MET A 83 -11.06 -11.59 -1.01
N ASP A 84 -9.87 -11.56 -0.43
CA ASP A 84 -9.55 -10.58 0.61
C ASP A 84 -9.61 -9.14 0.10
N TYR A 85 -9.13 -8.89 -1.13
CA TYR A 85 -9.01 -7.55 -1.69
C TYR A 85 -9.60 -7.40 -3.08
N MET A 86 -10.11 -6.19 -3.31
CA MET A 86 -10.35 -5.60 -4.62
C MET A 86 -9.33 -4.47 -4.84
N ALA A 87 -8.73 -4.41 -6.02
CA ALA A 87 -7.78 -3.36 -6.37
C ALA A 87 -7.93 -2.85 -7.80
N CYS A 88 -7.43 -1.65 -8.02
CA CYS A 88 -7.27 -1.04 -9.34
C CYS A 88 -5.79 -0.76 -9.64
N LYS A 89 -5.47 -0.53 -10.91
CA LYS A 89 -4.09 -0.20 -11.32
C LYS A 89 -3.72 1.20 -10.82
N TYR A 90 -2.54 1.33 -10.21
CA TYR A 90 -1.98 2.62 -9.80
C TYR A 90 -0.95 3.10 -10.84
N PRO A 91 -0.97 4.39 -11.25
CA PRO A 91 -1.82 5.48 -10.79
C PRO A 91 -3.14 5.63 -11.57
N ASN A 92 -3.42 4.75 -12.53
CA ASN A 92 -4.54 4.86 -13.47
C ASN A 92 -5.93 4.96 -12.79
N GLY A 93 -6.07 4.36 -11.60
CA GLY A 93 -7.34 4.31 -10.87
C GLY A 93 -8.28 3.20 -11.37
N ALA A 94 -9.53 3.26 -10.90
CA ALA A 94 -10.55 2.27 -11.26
C ALA A 94 -10.99 2.47 -12.72
N THR A 95 -10.66 1.47 -13.54
CA THR A 95 -11.17 1.30 -14.91
C THR A 95 -12.07 0.07 -14.94
N ASP A 96 -12.51 -0.37 -16.12
CA ASP A 96 -13.36 -1.56 -16.26
C ASP A 96 -12.69 -2.87 -15.78
N SER A 97 -11.37 -2.86 -15.58
CA SER A 97 -10.62 -4.00 -15.05
C SER A 97 -10.23 -3.79 -13.58
N LEU A 98 -10.88 -4.55 -12.69
CA LEU A 98 -10.50 -4.69 -11.29
C LEU A 98 -9.73 -6.00 -11.08
N THR A 99 -8.76 -5.96 -10.17
CA THR A 99 -7.98 -7.13 -9.77
C THR A 99 -8.43 -7.60 -8.40
N PHE A 100 -8.62 -8.90 -8.24
CA PHE A 100 -9.03 -9.56 -7.00
C PHE A 100 -7.91 -10.49 -6.55
N PHE A 101 -7.51 -10.42 -5.28
CA PHE A 101 -6.41 -11.22 -4.75
C PHE A 101 -6.54 -11.42 -3.23
N ASN A 102 -5.81 -12.40 -2.69
CA ASN A 102 -5.76 -12.68 -1.26
C ASN A 102 -4.54 -12.02 -0.61
N HIS A 103 -4.57 -11.85 0.71
CA HIS A 103 -3.47 -11.22 1.43
C HIS A 103 -2.12 -11.91 1.24
N ASN A 104 -2.12 -13.24 1.16
CA ASN A 104 -0.90 -14.02 0.95
C ASN A 104 -0.28 -13.81 -0.44
N ASP A 105 -1.01 -13.23 -1.39
CA ASP A 105 -0.49 -12.93 -2.73
C ASP A 105 0.37 -11.67 -2.73
N ILE A 106 0.36 -10.86 -1.68
CA ILE A 106 1.13 -9.61 -1.57
C ILE A 106 2.62 -9.95 -1.50
N LYS A 107 3.36 -9.51 -2.52
CA LYS A 107 4.80 -9.67 -2.60
C LYS A 107 5.54 -8.47 -2.00
N LYS A 108 5.02 -7.26 -2.24
CA LYS A 108 5.70 -6.02 -1.82
C LYS A 108 4.71 -4.89 -1.59
N ILE A 109 4.96 -4.11 -0.55
CA ILE A 109 4.21 -2.89 -0.21
C ILE A 109 5.04 -1.68 -0.62
N TYR A 110 4.45 -0.78 -1.41
CA TYR A 110 5.05 0.48 -1.83
C TYR A 110 4.57 1.65 -0.98
N PHE A 111 3.30 1.61 -0.60
CA PHE A 111 2.65 2.65 0.18
C PHE A 111 1.59 2.02 1.08
N VAL A 112 1.50 2.50 2.31
CA VAL A 112 0.40 2.16 3.22
C VAL A 112 -0.61 3.28 3.14
N GLY A 113 -1.87 2.92 2.90
CA GLY A 113 -2.97 3.85 2.82
C GLY A 113 -3.19 4.64 4.11
N PHE A 114 -4.09 5.60 4.04
CA PHE A 114 -4.47 6.39 5.20
C PHE A 114 -5.59 5.69 5.97
N THR A 115 -5.51 5.70 7.31
CA THR A 115 -6.57 5.19 8.17
C THR A 115 -6.91 6.19 9.28
N THR A 116 -8.13 6.07 9.79
CA THR A 116 -8.63 6.76 10.98
C THR A 116 -9.01 5.73 12.04
N GLU A 117 -9.42 6.19 13.23
CA GLU A 117 -9.99 5.31 14.25
C GLU A 117 -11.16 4.47 13.70
N TYR A 118 -12.09 5.11 12.99
CA TYR A 118 -13.19 4.41 12.31
C TYR A 118 -12.69 3.38 11.30
N GLY A 119 -11.66 3.70 10.52
CA GLY A 119 -11.08 2.76 9.55
C GLY A 119 -10.49 1.52 10.22
N ASN A 120 -9.81 1.71 11.36
CA ASN A 120 -9.26 0.62 12.16
C ASN A 120 -10.36 -0.24 12.81
N GLU A 121 -11.41 0.40 13.34
CA GLU A 121 -12.58 -0.28 13.89
C GLU A 121 -13.29 -1.10 12.82
N TYR A 122 -13.57 -0.50 11.66
CA TYR A 122 -14.19 -1.17 10.53
C TYR A 122 -13.39 -2.41 10.12
N LYS A 123 -12.07 -2.26 9.99
CA LYS A 123 -11.15 -3.35 9.64
C LYS A 123 -11.17 -4.49 10.67
N SER A 124 -11.18 -4.15 11.96
CA SER A 124 -11.23 -5.13 13.05
C SER A 124 -12.56 -5.91 13.04
N ASN A 125 -13.65 -5.23 12.70
CA ASN A 125 -14.99 -5.82 12.62
C ASN A 125 -15.24 -6.65 11.35
N LEU A 126 -14.33 -6.64 10.36
CA LEU A 126 -14.49 -7.45 9.15
C LEU A 126 -14.60 -8.94 9.49
N ASP A 127 -13.90 -9.41 10.51
CA ASP A 127 -13.86 -10.83 10.89
C ASP A 127 -15.15 -11.34 11.53
N ASN A 128 -15.73 -10.54 12.42
CA ASN A 128 -16.91 -10.92 13.20
C ASN A 128 -18.16 -11.10 12.31
N LYS A 129 -18.20 -10.45 11.14
CA LYS A 129 -19.34 -10.54 10.21
C LYS A 129 -19.41 -11.83 9.37
N ASN A 130 -18.39 -12.69 9.44
CA ASN A 130 -18.37 -13.95 8.69
C ASN A 130 -19.05 -15.12 9.44
N GLU A 131 -19.48 -14.92 10.70
CA GLU A 131 -20.13 -15.98 11.50
C GLU A 131 -21.67 -15.93 11.49
N GLU A 132 -22.28 -14.92 10.85
CA GLU A 132 -23.75 -14.76 10.81
C GLU A 132 -24.40 -15.21 9.49
N LYS A 133 -23.96 -16.33 8.90
CA LYS A 133 -24.68 -16.95 7.77
C LYS A 133 -24.88 -18.44 7.93
#